data_AF-A0A136MX93-F1
#
_entry.id   AF-A0A136MX93-F1
#
_cell.length_a   1.000
_cell.length_b   1.000
_cell.length_c   1.000
_cell.angle_alpha   90.00
_cell.angle_beta   90.00
_cell.angle_gamma   90.00
#
_symmetry.space_group_name_H-M   'P 1'
#
loop_
_entity.id
_entity.type
_entity.pdbx_description
1 polymer ?
#
loop_
_entity_poly.entity_id
_entity_poly.type
_entity_poly.pdbx_seq_one_letter_code
_entity_poly.pdbx_strand_id
1 'polypeptide(L)'
;MPSQASVEDVRAAYDKSWTLMIKAIALYRDGSKLSQPLSAQSAELLEDDEWTESKAETPAQEIAERVVFRYLAKRRRLPHRRTGYTQKARVGGHKVYLRTGEFTDGNLGEIFVDMHKEGAAFRSLMNCFAIAVSLGLQYGVPLDEFVDAFVFTRFEPNGGVDGHSYIKMSTSVIDYIFRELAISYLDRFDLAQVKPEDLRGDTLGRPDDEPAFDDEEIVEERMVPSDSPFYPGPQHRHSSHFQPGTAAEPANGSSLIYGNGNGKNGHGHSVEAAHGSATALSASVAASEKEDVLNWHRRVAEARLKGFEGDPCAICGQFTMVRNGTCLKCTSCGGTTGCS
;
A
#
# COMPACT_ATOMS: atom_id res chain seq x y z
N MET A 1 13.79 -29.95 -23.37
CA MET A 1 12.71 -30.96 -23.52
C MET A 1 11.44 -30.24 -23.91
N PRO A 2 10.63 -30.79 -24.81
CA PRO A 2 9.40 -30.16 -25.27
C PRO A 2 8.32 -30.16 -24.17
N SER A 3 7.26 -29.37 -24.33
CA SER A 3 6.21 -29.20 -23.30
C SER A 3 5.45 -30.49 -23.02
N GLN A 4 5.27 -31.35 -24.03
CA GLN A 4 4.63 -32.67 -23.92
C GLN A 4 5.50 -33.76 -23.28
N ALA A 5 6.73 -33.44 -22.86
CA ALA A 5 7.62 -34.44 -22.26
C ALA A 5 7.04 -35.04 -20.98
N SER A 6 7.07 -36.37 -20.92
CA SER A 6 6.59 -37.20 -19.81
C SER A 6 7.65 -37.42 -18.73
N VAL A 7 7.24 -38.03 -17.61
CA VAL A 7 8.16 -38.37 -16.52
C VAL A 7 9.13 -39.47 -16.94
N GLU A 8 8.67 -40.38 -17.80
CA GLU A 8 9.47 -41.45 -18.41
C GLU A 8 10.61 -40.88 -19.25
N ASP A 9 10.36 -39.79 -19.99
CA ASP A 9 11.38 -39.11 -20.81
C ASP A 9 12.47 -38.45 -19.94
N VAL A 10 12.07 -37.88 -18.80
CA VAL A 10 13.01 -37.29 -17.82
C VAL A 10 13.89 -38.37 -17.21
N ARG A 11 13.30 -39.51 -16.85
CA ARG A 11 14.03 -40.68 -16.34
C ARG A 11 15.05 -41.18 -17.35
N ALA A 12 14.64 -41.34 -18.61
CA ALA A 12 15.54 -41.79 -19.68
C ALA A 12 16.72 -40.83 -19.90
N ALA A 13 16.51 -39.51 -19.72
CA ALA A 13 17.59 -38.52 -19.79
C ALA A 13 18.62 -38.68 -18.66
N TYR A 14 18.16 -38.94 -17.43
CA TYR A 14 19.06 -39.23 -16.30
C TYR A 14 19.82 -40.55 -16.50
N ASP A 15 19.13 -41.62 -16.92
CA ASP A 15 19.76 -42.94 -17.15
C ASP A 15 20.86 -42.86 -18.24
N LYS A 16 20.61 -42.09 -19.31
CA LYS A 16 21.62 -41.82 -20.34
C LYS A 16 22.78 -40.98 -19.81
N SER A 17 22.52 -39.97 -18.99
CA SER A 17 23.57 -39.12 -18.42
C SER A 17 24.53 -39.93 -17.54
N TRP A 18 24.00 -40.90 -16.80
CA TRP A 18 24.80 -41.82 -15.98
C TRP A 18 25.64 -42.77 -16.83
N THR A 19 25.04 -43.37 -17.87
CA THR A 19 25.74 -44.29 -18.79
C THR A 19 26.90 -43.60 -19.51
N LEU A 20 26.74 -42.32 -19.84
CA LEU A 20 27.75 -41.50 -20.50
C LEU A 20 28.75 -40.84 -19.52
N MET A 21 28.66 -41.16 -18.23
CA MET A 21 29.51 -40.60 -17.16
C MET A 21 29.49 -39.05 -17.11
N ILE A 22 28.35 -38.44 -17.41
CA ILE A 22 28.17 -36.99 -17.33
C ILE A 22 28.05 -36.57 -15.85
N LYS A 23 28.87 -35.61 -15.43
CA LYS A 23 28.95 -35.18 -14.02
C LYS A 23 27.75 -34.37 -13.53
N ALA A 24 27.07 -33.66 -14.43
CA ALA A 24 25.88 -32.87 -14.11
C ALA A 24 24.98 -32.71 -15.33
N ILE A 25 23.66 -32.78 -15.12
CA ILE A 25 22.65 -32.55 -16.16
C ILE A 25 21.61 -31.55 -15.64
N ALA A 26 21.37 -30.50 -16.42
CA ALA A 26 20.32 -29.52 -16.14
C ALA A 26 19.17 -29.74 -17.13
N LEU A 27 17.97 -30.01 -16.59
CA LEU A 27 16.79 -30.26 -17.41
C LEU A 27 15.95 -28.99 -17.51
N TYR A 28 15.66 -28.61 -18.75
CA TYR A 28 14.72 -27.55 -19.07
C TYR A 28 13.58 -28.15 -19.87
N ARG A 29 12.36 -28.08 -19.34
CA ARG A 29 11.14 -28.44 -20.05
C ARG A 29 10.37 -27.16 -20.40
N ASP A 30 10.03 -27.04 -21.67
CA ASP A 30 9.27 -25.91 -22.20
C ASP A 30 7.94 -25.74 -21.43
N GLY A 31 7.53 -24.50 -21.18
CA GLY A 31 6.34 -24.17 -20.39
C GLY A 31 6.38 -24.52 -18.88
N SER A 32 7.51 -25.00 -18.34
CA SER A 32 7.59 -25.36 -16.90
C SER A 32 7.86 -24.17 -15.96
N LYS A 33 8.05 -22.96 -16.50
CA LYS A 33 8.14 -21.70 -15.73
C LYS A 33 7.26 -20.67 -16.42
N LEU A 34 6.55 -19.85 -15.64
CA LEU A 34 5.61 -18.80 -16.11
C LEU A 34 6.27 -17.74 -16.99
N SER A 35 7.58 -17.54 -16.86
CA SER A 35 8.37 -16.65 -17.71
C SER A 35 9.61 -17.39 -18.18
N GLN A 36 9.67 -17.72 -19.47
CA GLN A 36 10.88 -18.24 -20.10
C GLN A 36 11.51 -17.14 -20.96
N PRO A 37 12.84 -16.91 -20.86
CA PRO A 37 13.53 -15.92 -21.67
C PRO A 37 13.75 -16.37 -23.13
N LEU A 38 13.52 -17.65 -23.46
CA LEU A 38 13.70 -18.17 -24.81
C LEU A 38 12.69 -19.32 -25.06
N SER A 39 11.72 -19.10 -25.93
CA SER A 39 10.77 -20.13 -26.39
C SER A 39 11.34 -20.84 -27.61
N ALA A 40 11.46 -22.18 -27.56
CA ALA A 40 12.04 -22.97 -28.66
C ALA A 40 11.15 -23.05 -29.91
N GLN A 41 9.87 -22.66 -29.81
CA GLN A 41 8.92 -22.69 -30.93
C GLN A 41 9.23 -21.64 -32.03
N SER A 42 10.12 -20.69 -31.80
CA SER A 42 10.51 -19.72 -32.83
C SER A 42 11.62 -20.21 -33.76
N ALA A 43 12.27 -21.34 -33.47
CA ALA A 43 13.45 -21.80 -34.20
C ALA A 43 13.14 -22.79 -35.35
N GLU A 44 12.01 -23.51 -35.30
CA GLU A 44 11.62 -24.45 -36.37
C GLU A 44 10.92 -23.79 -37.56
N LEU A 45 10.68 -22.47 -37.51
CA LEU A 45 10.03 -21.70 -38.58
C LEU A 45 11.03 -20.96 -39.50
N LEU A 46 12.32 -21.29 -39.44
CA LEU A 46 13.39 -20.52 -40.11
C LEU A 46 14.21 -21.29 -41.16
N GLU A 47 13.75 -22.46 -41.63
CA GLU A 47 14.50 -23.25 -42.64
C GLU A 47 13.85 -23.38 -44.03
N ASP A 48 12.73 -22.71 -44.34
CA ASP A 48 12.24 -22.61 -45.72
C ASP A 48 11.85 -21.16 -46.08
N ASP A 49 12.65 -20.56 -46.95
CA ASP A 49 12.49 -19.22 -47.52
C ASP A 49 11.39 -19.25 -48.61
N GLU A 50 10.18 -18.84 -48.27
CA GLU A 50 9.25 -18.21 -49.24
C GLU A 50 8.58 -17.01 -48.59
N TRP A 51 9.01 -15.83 -49.03
CA TRP A 51 8.51 -14.53 -48.63
C TRP A 51 7.02 -14.38 -48.99
N THR A 52 6.15 -14.69 -48.03
CA THR A 52 4.78 -14.19 -47.98
C THR A 52 4.57 -13.51 -46.64
N GLU A 53 4.52 -12.17 -46.65
CA GLU A 53 4.10 -11.37 -45.50
C GLU A 53 2.65 -11.72 -45.12
N SER A 54 2.50 -12.73 -44.29
CA SER A 54 1.33 -12.87 -43.43
C SER A 54 1.78 -12.51 -42.03
N LYS A 55 1.68 -11.22 -41.71
CA LYS A 55 1.63 -10.76 -40.32
C LYS A 55 0.46 -11.47 -39.64
N ALA A 56 0.75 -12.58 -38.98
CA ALA A 56 -0.13 -13.12 -37.96
C ALA A 56 -0.06 -12.15 -36.78
N GLU A 57 -0.91 -11.12 -36.84
CA GLU A 57 -1.15 -10.19 -35.74
C GLU A 57 -1.64 -11.00 -34.55
N THR A 58 -0.75 -11.18 -33.57
CA THR A 58 -1.14 -11.75 -32.29
C THR A 58 -2.09 -10.74 -31.61
N PRO A 59 -3.26 -11.17 -31.10
CA PRO A 59 -4.17 -10.26 -30.40
C PRO A 59 -3.52 -9.65 -29.15
N ALA A 60 -2.44 -10.25 -28.63
CA ALA A 60 -1.68 -9.73 -27.51
C ALA A 60 -0.90 -8.44 -27.85
N GLN A 61 -0.39 -8.29 -29.06
CA GLN A 61 0.27 -7.05 -29.51
C GLN A 61 -0.76 -5.96 -29.82
N GLU A 62 -1.89 -6.31 -30.43
CA GLU A 62 -3.02 -5.37 -30.52
C GLU A 62 -3.51 -4.96 -29.14
N ILE A 63 -3.64 -5.87 -28.17
CA ILE A 63 -4.08 -5.54 -26.81
C ILE A 63 -3.03 -4.66 -26.11
N ALA A 64 -1.73 -4.91 -26.29
CA ALA A 64 -0.67 -4.08 -25.75
C ALA A 64 -0.64 -2.67 -26.40
N GLU A 65 -0.77 -2.57 -27.72
CA GLU A 65 -0.90 -1.28 -28.44
C GLU A 65 -2.21 -0.56 -28.11
N ARG A 66 -3.31 -1.30 -27.94
CA ARG A 66 -4.63 -0.79 -27.53
C ARG A 66 -4.66 -0.34 -26.07
N VAL A 67 -3.75 -0.82 -25.21
CA VAL A 67 -3.58 -0.27 -23.86
C VAL A 67 -2.75 1.03 -23.87
N VAL A 68 -1.94 1.26 -24.91
CA VAL A 68 -1.34 2.58 -25.19
C VAL A 68 -2.29 3.42 -26.05
N PHE A 69 -3.59 3.43 -25.74
CA PHE A 69 -4.39 4.58 -26.09
C PHE A 69 -3.83 5.76 -25.31
N ARG A 70 -3.00 6.53 -26.01
CA ARG A 70 -2.65 7.89 -25.69
C ARG A 70 -3.96 8.66 -25.55
N TYR A 71 -4.53 8.65 -24.34
CA TYR A 71 -5.60 9.57 -23.98
C TYR A 71 -4.98 10.96 -24.16
N LEU A 72 -5.16 11.56 -25.34
CA LEU A 72 -5.18 13.01 -25.43
C LEU A 72 -6.37 13.41 -24.58
N ALA A 73 -6.12 13.55 -23.29
CA ALA A 73 -7.11 13.94 -22.32
C ALA A 73 -7.66 15.28 -22.79
N LYS A 74 -8.89 15.27 -23.30
CA LYS A 74 -9.56 16.51 -23.71
C LYS A 74 -9.72 17.35 -22.47
N ARG A 75 -9.33 18.63 -22.55
CA ARG A 75 -9.44 19.57 -21.43
C ARG A 75 -10.84 19.52 -20.82
N ARG A 76 -10.95 19.10 -19.56
CA ARG A 76 -12.17 19.16 -18.78
C ARG A 76 -12.41 20.61 -18.37
N ARG A 77 -13.53 21.19 -18.80
CA ARG A 77 -13.92 22.55 -18.41
C ARG A 77 -14.51 22.53 -17.01
N LEU A 78 -14.11 23.48 -16.17
CA LEU A 78 -14.71 23.65 -14.86
C LEU A 78 -16.08 24.35 -14.98
N PRO A 79 -17.02 24.07 -14.06
CA PRO A 79 -18.27 24.82 -13.94
C PRO A 79 -18.04 26.30 -13.64
N HIS A 80 -18.99 27.14 -14.09
CA HIS A 80 -18.98 28.59 -13.80
C HIS A 80 -19.07 28.88 -12.29
N ARG A 81 -19.85 28.09 -11.55
CA ARG A 81 -19.95 28.12 -10.09
C ARG A 81 -19.40 26.80 -9.56
N ARG A 82 -18.39 26.87 -8.70
CA ARG A 82 -17.66 25.72 -8.18
C ARG A 82 -17.39 25.86 -6.68
N THR A 83 -17.18 24.74 -6.02
CA THR A 83 -16.72 24.66 -4.63
C THR A 83 -15.20 24.72 -4.56
N GLY A 84 -14.71 24.90 -3.35
CA GLY A 84 -13.29 25.01 -3.03
C GLY A 84 -13.13 25.72 -1.70
N TYR A 85 -11.91 25.68 -1.18
CA TYR A 85 -11.56 26.33 0.09
C TYR A 85 -10.52 27.42 -0.13
N THR A 86 -10.36 28.26 0.89
CA THR A 86 -9.30 29.27 0.95
C THR A 86 -8.51 29.06 2.23
N GLN A 87 -7.24 28.68 2.08
CA GLN A 87 -6.31 28.53 3.18
C GLN A 87 -5.39 29.74 3.24
N LYS A 88 -5.36 30.39 4.40
CA LYS A 88 -4.39 31.44 4.71
C LYS A 88 -3.27 30.82 5.52
N ALA A 89 -2.03 31.01 5.08
CA ALA A 89 -0.85 30.61 5.83
C ALA A 89 0.21 31.71 5.83
N ARG A 90 1.18 31.59 6.72
CA ARG A 90 2.38 32.43 6.72
C ARG A 90 3.61 31.54 6.60
N VAL A 91 4.34 31.64 5.49
CA VAL A 91 5.57 30.86 5.23
C VAL A 91 6.76 31.80 5.27
N GLY A 92 7.71 31.57 6.17
CA GLY A 92 8.91 32.42 6.26
C GLY A 92 8.60 33.89 6.54
N GLY A 93 7.49 34.18 7.22
CA GLY A 93 7.00 35.55 7.45
C GLY A 93 6.13 36.14 6.33
N HIS A 94 6.04 35.50 5.16
CA HIS A 94 5.23 35.91 4.02
C HIS A 94 3.82 35.34 4.09
N LYS A 95 2.79 36.16 3.84
CA LYS A 95 1.39 35.70 3.86
C LYS A 95 1.04 35.10 2.50
N VAL A 96 0.59 33.85 2.51
CA VAL A 96 0.17 33.07 1.35
C VAL A 96 -1.32 32.75 1.49
N TYR A 97 -2.08 33.01 0.43
CA TYR A 97 -3.47 32.62 0.30
C TYR A 97 -3.57 31.60 -0.83
N LEU A 98 -3.85 30.36 -0.47
CA LEU A 98 -4.16 29.30 -1.41
C LEU A 98 -5.67 29.22 -1.57
N ARG A 99 -6.17 29.32 -2.80
CA ARG A 99 -7.58 29.04 -3.11
C ARG A 99 -7.65 27.89 -4.08
N THR A 100 -8.55 26.96 -3.83
CA THR A 100 -8.78 25.80 -4.68
C THR A 100 -10.11 25.95 -5.42
N GLY A 101 -10.18 25.35 -6.61
CA GLY A 101 -11.41 25.20 -7.38
C GLY A 101 -11.61 23.73 -7.71
N GLU A 102 -12.73 23.18 -7.27
CA GLU A 102 -13.05 21.76 -7.40
C GLU A 102 -13.99 21.51 -8.60
N PHE A 103 -13.92 20.29 -9.12
CA PHE A 103 -14.95 19.75 -10.00
C PHE A 103 -16.20 19.37 -9.19
N THR A 104 -17.30 19.07 -9.90
CA THR A 104 -18.53 18.53 -9.31
C THR A 104 -18.32 17.24 -8.52
N ASP A 105 -17.23 16.54 -8.78
CA ASP A 105 -16.92 15.22 -8.21
C ASP A 105 -16.02 15.34 -6.96
N GLY A 106 -15.67 16.56 -6.54
CA GLY A 106 -14.76 16.82 -5.43
C GLY A 106 -13.27 16.82 -5.80
N ASN A 107 -12.91 16.36 -7.01
CA ASN A 107 -11.52 16.41 -7.50
C ASN A 107 -11.05 17.86 -7.69
N LEU A 108 -9.79 18.11 -7.37
CA LEU A 108 -9.14 19.41 -7.60
C LEU A 108 -9.01 19.71 -9.10
N GLY A 109 -9.47 20.89 -9.53
CA GLY A 109 -9.40 21.32 -10.93
C GLY A 109 -8.55 22.55 -11.19
N GLU A 110 -8.37 23.41 -10.19
CA GLU A 110 -7.51 24.58 -10.29
C GLU A 110 -7.05 25.08 -8.93
N ILE A 111 -5.94 25.80 -8.93
CA ILE A 111 -5.37 26.45 -7.75
C ILE A 111 -5.07 27.92 -8.06
N PHE A 112 -5.21 28.77 -7.06
CA PHE A 112 -4.82 30.16 -7.09
C PHE A 112 -3.91 30.46 -5.90
N VAL A 113 -2.84 31.20 -6.17
CA VAL A 113 -1.85 31.58 -5.17
C VAL A 113 -1.76 33.09 -5.15
N ASP A 114 -2.23 33.69 -4.07
CA ASP A 114 -2.08 35.12 -3.80
C ASP A 114 -1.11 35.32 -2.65
N MET A 115 -0.15 36.23 -2.84
CA MET A 115 0.86 36.54 -1.84
C MET A 115 0.97 38.05 -1.63
N HIS A 116 1.41 38.44 -0.43
CA HIS A 116 1.42 39.83 0.00
C HIS A 116 2.81 40.26 0.48
N LYS A 117 3.25 41.47 0.09
CA LYS A 117 4.62 42.02 0.30
C LYS A 117 5.73 41.32 -0.48
N GLU A 118 5.44 40.90 -1.70
CA GLU A 118 6.44 40.35 -2.63
C GLU A 118 6.63 41.24 -3.84
N GLY A 119 7.80 41.13 -4.46
CA GLY A 119 8.08 41.84 -5.70
C GLY A 119 7.08 41.47 -6.80
N ALA A 120 6.77 42.44 -7.67
CA ALA A 120 5.80 42.24 -8.77
C ALA A 120 6.15 41.03 -9.66
N ALA A 121 7.46 40.81 -9.91
CA ALA A 121 7.95 39.68 -10.68
C ALA A 121 7.59 38.33 -10.05
N PHE A 122 7.79 38.17 -8.74
CA PHE A 122 7.49 36.93 -8.04
C PHE A 122 5.99 36.65 -7.98
N ARG A 123 5.17 37.68 -7.72
CA ARG A 123 3.71 37.57 -7.81
C ARG A 123 3.24 37.12 -9.20
N SER A 124 3.79 37.70 -10.27
CA SER A 124 3.43 37.30 -11.63
C SER A 124 3.86 35.87 -11.95
N LEU A 125 5.03 35.45 -11.47
CA LEU A 125 5.52 34.08 -11.67
C LEU A 125 4.64 33.06 -10.96
N MET A 126 4.25 33.34 -9.71
CA MET A 126 3.34 32.47 -8.94
C MET A 126 1.95 32.37 -9.60
N ASN A 127 1.44 33.48 -10.16
CA ASN A 127 0.18 33.45 -10.90
C ASN A 127 0.29 32.62 -12.19
N CYS A 128 1.38 32.78 -12.96
CA CYS A 128 1.63 31.95 -14.15
C CYS A 128 1.80 30.47 -13.79
N PHE A 129 2.49 30.17 -12.69
CA PHE A 129 2.66 28.82 -12.17
C PHE A 129 1.32 28.19 -11.79
N ALA A 130 0.49 28.91 -11.03
CA ALA A 130 -0.84 28.45 -10.65
C ALA A 130 -1.72 28.17 -11.87
N ILE A 131 -1.65 29.01 -12.92
CA ILE A 131 -2.35 28.78 -14.19
C ILE A 131 -1.84 27.51 -14.89
N ALA A 132 -0.52 27.28 -14.91
CA ALA A 132 0.07 26.10 -15.56
C ALA A 132 -0.36 24.79 -14.87
N VAL A 133 -0.31 24.75 -13.54
CA VAL A 133 -0.76 23.59 -12.75
C VAL A 133 -2.27 23.37 -12.94
N SER A 134 -3.07 24.43 -12.87
CA SER A 134 -4.52 24.35 -13.10
C SER A 134 -4.86 23.83 -14.49
N LEU A 135 -4.09 24.23 -15.50
CA LEU A 135 -4.25 23.70 -16.84
C LEU A 135 -3.91 22.21 -16.87
N GLY A 136 -2.79 21.79 -16.28
CA GLY A 136 -2.41 20.38 -16.18
C GLY A 136 -3.49 19.51 -15.53
N LEU A 137 -4.05 19.94 -14.40
CA LEU A 137 -5.15 19.26 -13.72
C LEU A 137 -6.40 19.14 -14.61
N GLN A 138 -6.73 20.17 -15.39
CA GLN A 138 -7.84 20.14 -16.36
C GLN A 138 -7.59 19.21 -17.55
N TYR A 139 -6.33 18.96 -17.90
CA TYR A 139 -5.92 17.93 -18.86
C TYR A 139 -5.76 16.55 -18.22
N GLY A 140 -6.20 16.36 -16.97
CA GLY A 140 -6.21 15.05 -16.34
C GLY A 140 -4.85 14.56 -15.84
N VAL A 141 -3.87 15.46 -15.69
CA VAL A 141 -2.64 15.13 -14.95
C VAL A 141 -3.04 14.88 -13.49
N PRO A 142 -2.72 13.72 -12.90
CA PRO A 142 -3.08 13.42 -11.53
C PRO A 142 -2.33 14.35 -10.56
N LEU A 143 -2.98 14.69 -9.45
CA LEU A 143 -2.40 15.58 -8.43
C LEU A 143 -1.13 14.98 -7.80
N ASP A 144 -1.09 13.65 -7.62
CA ASP A 144 0.03 12.95 -6.99
C ASP A 144 1.36 13.18 -7.74
N GLU A 145 1.33 13.15 -9.07
CA GLU A 145 2.51 13.45 -9.90
C GLU A 145 3.02 14.88 -9.69
N PHE A 146 2.13 15.85 -9.48
CA PHE A 146 2.54 17.21 -9.16
C PHE A 146 3.11 17.32 -7.74
N VAL A 147 2.53 16.59 -6.79
CA VAL A 147 3.03 16.55 -5.41
C VAL A 147 4.45 15.99 -5.42
N ASP A 148 4.68 14.83 -6.02
CA ASP A 148 6.00 14.21 -6.08
C ASP A 148 7.03 15.08 -6.82
N ALA A 149 6.61 15.82 -7.86
CA ALA A 149 7.50 16.71 -8.61
C ALA A 149 7.93 17.97 -7.85
N PHE A 150 7.05 18.53 -6.99
CA PHE A 150 7.24 19.87 -6.40
C PHE A 150 7.50 19.88 -4.90
N VAL A 151 7.25 18.78 -4.20
CA VAL A 151 7.60 18.64 -2.79
C VAL A 151 9.13 18.69 -2.62
N PHE A 152 9.59 19.26 -1.50
CA PHE A 152 10.99 19.52 -1.15
C PHE A 152 11.74 20.48 -2.07
N THR A 153 11.06 21.15 -3.00
CA THR A 153 11.65 22.25 -3.75
C THR A 153 12.10 23.36 -2.80
N ARG A 154 13.30 23.89 -3.03
CA ARG A 154 13.93 24.91 -2.16
C ARG A 154 14.04 26.23 -2.90
N PHE A 155 13.37 27.25 -2.37
CA PHE A 155 13.55 28.66 -2.76
C PHE A 155 12.95 29.57 -1.69
N GLU A 156 13.35 30.83 -1.68
CA GLU A 156 12.82 31.85 -0.77
C GLU A 156 11.48 32.39 -1.28
N PRO A 157 10.44 32.57 -0.45
CA PRO A 157 10.41 32.43 1.01
C PRO A 157 10.38 30.98 1.52
N ASN A 158 11.19 30.70 2.55
CA ASN A 158 11.23 29.42 3.26
C ASN A 158 11.19 29.61 4.79
N GLY A 159 10.94 28.54 5.53
CA GLY A 159 11.01 28.54 7.00
C GLY A 159 9.71 28.15 7.68
N GLY A 160 9.45 28.74 8.84
CA GLY A 160 8.29 28.44 9.68
C GLY A 160 6.96 28.73 8.98
N VAL A 161 6.01 27.81 9.17
CA VAL A 161 4.65 27.89 8.65
C VAL A 161 3.67 28.12 9.78
N ASP A 162 2.98 29.26 9.77
CA ASP A 162 1.88 29.57 10.67
C ASP A 162 0.54 29.46 9.95
N GLY A 163 -0.51 29.05 10.67
CA GLY A 163 -1.88 28.99 10.14
C GLY A 163 -2.27 27.66 9.53
N HIS A 164 -1.39 26.64 9.57
CA HIS A 164 -1.72 25.27 9.21
C HIS A 164 -1.51 24.32 10.40
N SER A 165 -2.36 23.30 10.54
CA SER A 165 -2.33 22.36 11.67
C SER A 165 -1.17 21.38 11.55
N TYR A 166 -0.99 20.77 10.37
CA TYR A 166 -0.08 19.64 10.14
C TYR A 166 1.33 20.04 9.69
N ILE A 167 1.43 21.18 9.00
CA ILE A 167 2.68 21.63 8.38
C ILE A 167 3.22 22.81 9.19
N LYS A 168 4.39 22.63 9.81
CA LYS A 168 5.03 23.65 10.67
C LYS A 168 6.26 24.28 10.06
N MET A 169 6.89 23.60 9.11
CA MET A 169 8.07 24.08 8.40
C MET A 169 7.93 23.73 6.92
N SER A 170 8.35 24.63 6.03
CA SER A 170 8.44 24.34 4.60
C SER A 170 9.75 24.85 4.01
N THR A 171 10.21 24.18 2.96
CA THR A 171 11.44 24.55 2.26
C THR A 171 11.21 25.57 1.15
N SER A 172 9.94 25.79 0.79
CA SER A 172 9.48 26.86 -0.08
C SER A 172 7.96 27.06 0.05
N VAL A 173 7.43 28.07 -0.66
CA VAL A 173 5.99 28.30 -0.78
C VAL A 173 5.30 27.22 -1.61
N ILE A 174 5.93 26.79 -2.70
CA ILE A 174 5.39 25.73 -3.58
C ILE A 174 5.39 24.40 -2.82
N ASP A 175 6.47 24.09 -2.11
CA ASP A 175 6.55 22.92 -1.23
C ASP A 175 5.42 22.92 -0.19
N TYR A 176 5.16 24.06 0.46
CA TYR A 176 4.00 24.19 1.36
C TYR A 176 2.66 23.92 0.66
N ILE A 177 2.44 24.51 -0.53
CA ILE A 177 1.18 24.36 -1.28
C ILE A 177 0.95 22.90 -1.67
N PHE A 178 1.94 22.20 -2.23
CA PHE A 178 1.73 20.82 -2.66
C PHE A 178 1.62 19.83 -1.51
N ARG A 179 2.30 20.07 -0.38
CA ARG A 179 2.05 19.28 0.84
C ARG A 179 0.65 19.52 1.40
N GLU A 180 0.16 20.76 1.38
CA GLU A 180 -1.21 21.08 1.79
C GLU A 180 -2.23 20.37 0.88
N LEU A 181 -2.05 20.44 -0.43
CA LEU A 181 -2.94 19.77 -1.39
C LEU A 181 -2.89 18.25 -1.24
N ALA A 182 -1.71 17.67 -0.97
CA ALA A 182 -1.56 16.24 -0.72
C ALA A 182 -2.30 15.80 0.55
N ILE A 183 -2.23 16.58 1.62
CA ILE A 183 -2.95 16.28 2.85
C ILE A 183 -4.47 16.45 2.64
N SER A 184 -4.90 17.53 1.99
CA SER A 184 -6.32 17.87 1.85
C SER A 184 -7.07 17.01 0.82
N TYR A 185 -6.41 16.54 -0.25
CA TYR A 185 -7.06 15.78 -1.33
C TYR A 185 -6.60 14.33 -1.47
N LEU A 186 -5.39 13.98 -1.03
CA LEU A 186 -4.83 12.64 -1.17
C LEU A 186 -4.70 11.90 0.17
N ASP A 187 -5.06 12.55 1.29
CA ASP A 187 -4.87 12.04 2.66
C ASP A 187 -3.43 11.58 2.94
N ARG A 188 -2.44 12.21 2.27
CA ARG A 188 -1.01 11.87 2.37
C ARG A 188 -0.39 12.56 3.61
N PHE A 189 -0.63 11.96 4.79
CA PHE A 189 -0.09 12.47 6.06
C PHE A 189 1.39 12.11 6.31
N ASP A 190 2.04 11.37 5.41
CA ASP A 190 3.49 11.12 5.39
C ASP A 190 4.30 12.42 5.22
N LEU A 191 3.73 13.41 4.50
CA LEU A 191 4.35 14.71 4.26
C LEU A 191 4.14 15.72 5.41
N ALA A 192 3.27 15.39 6.38
CA ALA A 192 3.01 16.21 7.54
C ALA A 192 4.13 16.05 8.59
N GLN A 193 4.58 17.17 9.18
CA GLN A 193 5.50 17.08 10.32
C GLN A 193 4.80 16.74 11.62
N VAL A 194 3.56 17.21 11.78
CA VAL A 194 2.69 16.88 12.92
C VAL A 194 1.64 15.92 12.41
N LYS A 195 1.65 14.68 12.89
CA LYS A 195 0.67 13.68 12.48
C LYS A 195 -0.69 14.00 13.12
N PRO A 196 -1.80 13.57 12.50
CA PRO A 196 -3.13 13.70 13.11
C PRO A 196 -3.23 13.05 14.49
N GLU A 197 -2.45 11.99 14.73
CA GLU A 197 -2.33 11.30 16.01
C GLU A 197 -1.78 12.21 17.11
N ASP A 198 -0.74 12.99 16.79
CA ASP A 198 -0.08 13.91 17.73
C ASP A 198 -1.01 15.06 18.17
N LEU A 199 -2.03 15.38 17.36
CA LEU A 199 -3.03 16.41 17.66
C LEU A 199 -4.20 15.89 18.52
N ARG A 200 -4.31 14.58 18.75
CA ARG A 200 -5.33 14.03 19.65
C ARG A 200 -4.99 14.41 21.08
N GLY A 201 -5.95 14.98 21.82
CA GLY A 201 -5.75 15.41 23.22
C GLY A 201 -5.41 14.29 24.22
N ASP A 202 -5.41 13.03 23.76
CA ASP A 202 -5.03 11.85 24.55
C ASP A 202 -3.52 11.56 24.51
N THR A 203 -2.71 12.30 23.73
CA THR A 203 -1.25 12.08 23.61
C THR A 203 -0.42 12.86 24.64
N LEU A 204 -1.02 13.81 25.36
CA LEU A 204 -0.45 14.30 26.61
C LEU A 204 -0.76 13.23 27.66
N GLY A 205 0.21 12.33 27.87
CA GLY A 205 0.08 11.17 28.74
C GLY A 205 -0.65 11.50 30.04
N ARG A 206 -1.56 10.60 30.45
CA ARG A 206 -2.06 10.67 31.82
C ARG A 206 -0.87 10.45 32.76
N PRO A 207 -0.87 11.00 33.99
CA PRO A 207 0.18 10.71 34.96
C PRO A 207 0.33 9.20 35.28
N ASP A 208 -0.60 8.35 34.82
CA ASP A 208 -0.54 6.90 34.92
C ASP A 208 0.23 6.22 33.76
N ASP A 209 0.58 6.95 32.69
CA ASP A 209 1.27 6.44 31.49
C ASP A 209 2.79 6.66 31.51
N GLU A 210 3.37 7.12 32.62
CA GLU A 210 4.82 7.06 32.81
C GLU A 210 5.24 5.60 33.02
N PRO A 211 6.07 5.01 32.15
CA PRO A 211 6.63 3.70 32.42
C PRO A 211 7.42 3.78 33.73
N ALA A 212 7.13 2.91 34.68
CA ALA A 212 7.74 2.94 36.02
C ALA A 212 9.27 2.73 36.00
N PHE A 213 9.84 2.35 34.86
CA PHE A 213 11.25 2.07 34.67
C PHE A 213 11.69 2.53 33.28
N ASP A 214 12.84 3.22 33.21
CA ASP A 214 13.43 3.70 31.96
C ASP A 214 14.01 2.55 31.11
N ASP A 215 14.43 1.46 31.76
CA ASP A 215 15.04 0.28 31.13
C ASP A 215 14.61 -1.01 31.85
N GLU A 216 14.36 -2.10 31.11
CA GLU A 216 14.15 -3.44 31.66
C GLU A 216 15.44 -4.27 31.58
N GLU A 217 16.02 -4.62 32.74
CA GLU A 217 17.16 -5.52 32.82
C GLU A 217 16.67 -6.98 32.82
N ILE A 218 17.08 -7.76 31.82
CA ILE A 218 16.75 -9.19 31.73
C ILE A 218 17.63 -9.95 32.73
N VAL A 219 17.12 -10.20 33.93
CA VAL A 219 17.88 -10.83 35.04
C VAL A 219 18.14 -12.32 34.79
N GLU A 220 17.22 -13.04 34.14
CA GLU A 220 17.40 -14.47 33.83
C GLU A 220 16.46 -14.94 32.71
N GLU A 221 17.03 -15.58 31.68
CA GLU A 221 16.27 -16.14 30.55
C GLU A 221 16.05 -17.65 30.79
N ARG A 222 14.82 -18.04 31.16
CA ARG A 222 14.47 -19.45 31.33
C ARG A 222 14.03 -20.06 30.00
N MET A 223 14.90 -20.84 29.37
CA MET A 223 14.51 -21.63 28.19
C MET A 223 13.49 -22.71 28.58
N VAL A 224 12.31 -22.67 27.95
CA VAL A 224 11.31 -23.74 28.04
C VAL A 224 11.68 -24.82 27.02
N PRO A 225 11.87 -26.09 27.42
CA PRO A 225 12.13 -27.18 26.48
C PRO A 225 10.97 -27.34 25.48
N SER A 226 11.28 -27.57 24.21
CA SER A 226 10.33 -27.66 23.09
C SER A 226 9.31 -28.80 23.18
N ASP A 227 9.49 -29.74 24.10
CA ASP A 227 8.65 -30.93 24.24
C ASP A 227 7.51 -30.77 25.27
N SER A 228 7.23 -29.55 25.74
CA SER A 228 6.01 -29.34 26.54
C SER A 228 4.78 -29.50 25.62
N PRO A 229 3.83 -30.41 25.91
CA PRO A 229 2.62 -30.50 25.12
C PRO A 229 1.85 -29.18 25.25
N PHE A 230 1.76 -28.44 24.14
CA PHE A 230 0.92 -27.27 24.01
C PHE A 230 -0.53 -27.68 24.25
N TYR A 231 -1.05 -27.40 25.45
CA TYR A 231 -2.48 -27.44 25.71
C TYR A 231 -3.05 -26.08 25.28
N PRO A 232 -3.85 -25.99 24.21
CA PRO A 232 -4.62 -24.79 23.94
C PRO A 232 -5.71 -24.69 25.01
N GLY A 233 -5.39 -24.05 26.13
CA GLY A 233 -6.35 -23.68 27.15
C GLY A 233 -7.29 -22.59 26.62
N PRO A 234 -8.59 -22.59 26.99
CA PRO A 234 -9.51 -21.51 26.64
C PRO A 234 -9.06 -20.20 27.30
N GLN A 235 -9.19 -19.12 26.54
CA GLN A 235 -8.89 -17.75 26.95
C GLN A 235 -9.66 -17.34 28.22
N HIS A 236 -8.98 -16.54 29.05
CA HIS A 236 -9.48 -15.80 30.22
C HIS A 236 -9.89 -16.62 31.45
N ARG A 237 -8.95 -16.79 32.39
CA ARG A 237 -9.27 -16.94 33.81
C ARG A 237 -9.24 -15.57 34.47
N HIS A 238 -10.43 -15.07 34.82
CA HIS A 238 -10.61 -14.00 35.80
C HIS A 238 -9.91 -14.35 37.11
N SER A 239 -9.35 -13.34 37.76
CA SER A 239 -8.65 -13.46 39.04
C SER A 239 -9.57 -13.98 40.16
N SER A 240 -8.95 -14.76 41.03
CA SER A 240 -9.52 -15.64 42.05
C SER A 240 -9.97 -14.93 43.34
N HIS A 241 -10.81 -13.90 43.25
CA HIS A 241 -11.28 -13.19 44.46
C HIS A 241 -12.67 -13.54 44.98
N PHE A 242 -13.36 -14.52 44.39
CA PHE A 242 -14.61 -15.05 44.95
C PHE A 242 -14.63 -16.58 44.90
N GLN A 243 -14.50 -17.20 46.07
CA GLN A 243 -14.88 -18.58 46.35
C GLN A 243 -15.60 -18.59 47.72
N PRO A 244 -16.30 -19.66 48.11
CA PRO A 244 -17.53 -20.20 47.53
C PRO A 244 -18.58 -20.43 48.64
N GLY A 245 -19.86 -20.64 48.27
CA GLY A 245 -20.93 -20.96 49.23
C GLY A 245 -21.79 -22.14 48.76
N THR A 246 -21.35 -23.34 49.13
CA THR A 246 -22.13 -24.57 49.42
C THR A 246 -23.28 -25.02 48.51
N ALA A 247 -23.01 -26.13 47.82
CA ALA A 247 -23.86 -27.27 47.44
C ALA A 247 -25.38 -27.27 47.75
N ALA A 248 -26.19 -27.50 46.71
CA ALA A 248 -27.25 -28.52 46.70
C ALA A 248 -27.67 -28.85 45.24
N GLU A 249 -27.97 -30.13 45.04
CA GLU A 249 -28.23 -30.89 43.80
C GLU A 249 -29.55 -30.59 43.05
N PRO A 250 -29.79 -31.20 41.86
CA PRO A 250 -30.68 -30.68 40.82
C PRO A 250 -32.10 -31.24 40.88
N ALA A 251 -33.08 -30.51 40.35
CA ALA A 251 -34.37 -31.07 39.93
C ALA A 251 -35.10 -30.22 38.89
N ASN A 252 -35.74 -30.95 37.97
CA ASN A 252 -36.67 -30.50 36.93
C ASN A 252 -37.86 -29.68 37.47
N GLY A 253 -38.44 -28.84 36.60
CA GLY A 253 -39.89 -28.59 36.63
C GLY A 253 -40.35 -27.13 36.57
N SER A 254 -41.04 -26.82 35.46
CA SER A 254 -42.25 -25.99 35.34
C SER A 254 -42.30 -24.53 35.82
N SER A 255 -42.65 -23.66 34.85
CA SER A 255 -43.80 -22.74 34.86
C SER A 255 -43.98 -21.74 36.01
N LEU A 256 -44.01 -20.44 35.64
CA LEU A 256 -44.94 -19.35 36.05
C LEU A 256 -44.25 -18.01 35.64
N ILE A 257 -44.63 -17.35 34.55
CA ILE A 257 -45.77 -16.40 34.38
C ILE A 257 -45.94 -15.41 35.55
N TYR A 258 -45.48 -14.17 35.33
CA TYR A 258 -46.08 -12.86 35.64
C TYR A 258 -45.13 -11.82 34.98
N GLY A 259 -45.48 -10.79 34.22
CA GLY A 259 -46.75 -10.18 33.86
C GLY A 259 -46.49 -8.71 33.53
N ASN A 260 -46.79 -8.32 32.29
CA ASN A 260 -47.14 -6.98 31.76
C ASN A 260 -46.24 -5.74 31.93
N GLY A 261 -46.02 -5.09 30.77
CA GLY A 261 -45.62 -3.68 30.62
C GLY A 261 -45.68 -3.26 29.15
N ASN A 262 -46.86 -2.84 28.71
CA ASN A 262 -47.29 -2.59 27.33
C ASN A 262 -46.83 -1.19 26.82
N GLY A 263 -46.49 -1.07 25.53
CA GLY A 263 -46.22 0.22 24.88
C GLY A 263 -45.98 0.10 23.37
N LYS A 264 -47.07 0.05 22.59
CA LYS A 264 -47.09 -0.02 21.12
C LYS A 264 -47.39 1.33 20.48
N ASN A 265 -46.52 1.77 19.58
CA ASN A 265 -46.83 2.63 18.42
C ASN A 265 -45.57 2.60 17.53
N GLY A 266 -45.50 2.03 16.32
CA GLY A 266 -46.50 1.75 15.31
C GLY A 266 -46.29 2.70 14.13
N HIS A 267 -45.61 2.27 13.06
CA HIS A 267 -46.01 2.44 11.64
C HIS A 267 -44.94 1.84 10.71
N GLY A 268 -45.26 0.68 10.16
CA GLY A 268 -44.61 0.13 8.98
C GLY A 268 -45.38 0.51 7.72
N HIS A 269 -44.63 0.72 6.64
CA HIS A 269 -45.14 0.54 5.29
C HIS A 269 -44.28 -0.53 4.60
N SER A 270 -44.93 -1.64 4.30
CA SER A 270 -44.46 -2.73 3.46
C SER A 270 -44.68 -2.38 1.99
N VAL A 271 -43.66 -2.58 1.15
CA VAL A 271 -43.83 -2.90 -0.28
C VAL A 271 -42.73 -3.88 -0.71
N GLU A 272 -43.20 -5.11 -0.94
CA GLU A 272 -42.83 -6.13 -1.93
C GLU A 272 -41.42 -6.22 -2.50
N ALA A 273 -40.91 -7.46 -2.45
CA ALA A 273 -39.69 -7.93 -3.06
C ALA A 273 -39.79 -8.01 -4.60
N ALA A 274 -38.75 -7.54 -5.28
CA ALA A 274 -38.39 -7.99 -6.62
C ALA A 274 -36.95 -8.53 -6.58
N HIS A 275 -36.81 -9.82 -6.89
CA HIS A 275 -35.53 -10.49 -7.09
C HIS A 275 -34.77 -9.84 -8.27
N GLY A 276 -33.50 -9.50 -8.04
CA GLY A 276 -32.56 -9.06 -9.07
C GLY A 276 -31.15 -9.44 -8.65
N SER A 277 -30.65 -10.53 -9.21
CA SER A 277 -29.36 -11.16 -8.94
C SER A 277 -28.18 -10.25 -9.35
N ALA A 278 -27.66 -9.45 -8.42
CA ALA A 278 -26.51 -8.55 -8.67
C ALA A 278 -25.48 -8.46 -7.53
N THR A 279 -25.63 -9.24 -6.45
CA THR A 279 -24.77 -9.12 -5.25
C THR A 279 -23.65 -10.15 -5.15
N ALA A 280 -23.50 -11.06 -6.12
CA ALA A 280 -22.46 -12.11 -6.06
C ALA A 280 -21.08 -11.69 -6.61
N LEU A 281 -20.99 -10.65 -7.45
CA LEU A 281 -19.70 -10.23 -8.03
C LEU A 281 -18.90 -9.25 -7.16
N SER A 282 -19.54 -8.48 -6.28
CA SER A 282 -18.82 -7.52 -5.43
C SER A 282 -18.17 -8.17 -4.19
N ALA A 283 -18.62 -9.37 -3.81
CA ALA A 283 -18.07 -10.10 -2.67
C ALA A 283 -16.76 -10.84 -3.01
N SER A 284 -16.53 -11.23 -4.27
CA SER A 284 -15.33 -11.95 -4.68
C SER A 284 -14.11 -11.03 -4.87
N VAL A 285 -14.31 -9.78 -5.31
CA VAL A 285 -13.21 -8.81 -5.46
C VAL A 285 -12.70 -8.34 -4.10
N ALA A 286 -13.60 -8.05 -3.16
CA ALA A 286 -13.24 -7.65 -1.79
C ALA A 286 -12.62 -8.80 -0.96
N ALA A 287 -12.85 -10.06 -1.35
CA ALA A 287 -12.19 -11.22 -0.75
C ALA A 287 -10.75 -11.37 -1.27
N SER A 288 -10.51 -11.13 -2.56
CA SER A 288 -9.17 -11.17 -3.19
C SER A 288 -8.22 -10.13 -2.60
N GLU A 289 -8.67 -8.88 -2.45
CA GLU A 289 -7.84 -7.79 -1.92
C GLU A 289 -7.43 -8.01 -0.46
N LYS A 290 -8.30 -8.63 0.35
CA LYS A 290 -7.98 -8.99 1.74
C LYS A 290 -6.98 -10.13 1.82
N GLU A 291 -7.04 -11.07 0.89
CA GLU A 291 -6.10 -12.20 0.82
C GLU A 291 -4.69 -11.72 0.45
N ASP A 292 -4.57 -10.76 -0.48
CA ASP A 292 -3.28 -10.18 -0.90
C ASP A 292 -2.59 -9.37 0.21
N VAL A 293 -3.35 -8.58 0.97
CA VAL A 293 -2.82 -7.81 2.12
C VAL A 293 -2.39 -8.73 3.27
N LEU A 294 -3.18 -9.77 3.58
CA LEU A 294 -2.82 -10.78 4.58
C LEU A 294 -1.57 -11.57 4.16
N ASN A 295 -1.39 -11.82 2.86
CA ASN A 295 -0.22 -12.49 2.31
C ASN A 295 1.03 -11.60 2.41
N TRP A 296 0.90 -10.28 2.20
CA TRP A 296 1.99 -9.33 2.40
C TRP A 296 2.48 -9.29 3.85
N HIS A 297 1.57 -9.18 4.83
CA HIS A 297 1.93 -9.19 6.25
C HIS A 297 2.63 -10.49 6.68
N ARG A 298 2.18 -11.63 6.16
CA ARG A 298 2.83 -12.93 6.40
C ARG A 298 4.25 -12.97 5.86
N ARG A 299 4.48 -12.44 4.66
CA ARG A 299 5.83 -12.39 4.04
C ARG A 299 6.76 -11.43 4.77
N VAL A 300 6.27 -10.31 5.29
CA VAL A 300 7.05 -9.37 6.12
C VAL A 300 7.43 -10.03 7.45
N ALA A 301 6.50 -10.73 8.11
CA ALA A 301 6.78 -11.47 9.34
C ALA A 301 7.81 -12.58 9.11
N GLU A 302 7.67 -13.35 8.03
CA GLU A 302 8.63 -14.39 7.64
C GLU A 302 10.02 -13.80 7.33
N ALA A 303 10.09 -12.64 6.68
CA ALA A 303 11.34 -11.95 6.39
C ALA A 303 12.06 -11.48 7.67
N ARG A 304 11.30 -10.96 8.64
CA ARG A 304 11.82 -10.58 9.97
C ARG A 304 12.32 -11.78 10.76
N LEU A 305 11.56 -12.89 10.74
CA LEU A 305 11.97 -14.16 11.37
C LEU A 305 13.28 -14.71 10.78
N LYS A 306 13.50 -14.51 9.47
CA LYS A 306 14.74 -14.91 8.78
C LYS A 306 15.90 -13.91 8.95
N GLY A 307 15.66 -12.78 9.63
CA GLY A 307 16.69 -11.77 9.89
C GLY A 307 17.10 -10.96 8.65
N PHE A 308 16.20 -10.76 7.69
CA PHE A 308 16.49 -9.91 6.54
C PHE A 308 16.45 -8.42 6.92
N GLU A 309 17.52 -7.68 6.62
CA GLU A 309 17.63 -6.25 6.96
C GLU A 309 16.85 -5.34 5.99
N GLY A 310 16.48 -5.84 4.81
CA GLY A 310 15.74 -5.08 3.80
C GLY A 310 16.61 -4.27 2.84
N ASP A 311 17.93 -4.41 2.91
CA ASP A 311 18.85 -3.85 1.93
C ASP A 311 18.87 -4.67 0.63
N PRO A 312 18.88 -4.02 -0.56
CA PRO A 312 18.99 -4.72 -1.83
C PRO A 312 20.40 -5.26 -2.02
N CYS A 313 20.52 -6.54 -2.40
CA CYS A 313 21.80 -7.11 -2.78
C CYS A 313 22.35 -6.42 -4.05
N ALA A 314 23.56 -5.87 -4.00
CA ALA A 314 24.19 -5.21 -5.15
C ALA A 314 24.46 -6.14 -6.35
N ILE A 315 24.47 -7.46 -6.15
CA ILE A 315 24.75 -8.45 -7.21
C ILE A 315 23.46 -8.90 -7.91
N CYS A 316 22.44 -9.32 -7.13
CA CYS A 316 21.23 -9.92 -7.70
C CYS A 316 19.95 -9.10 -7.49
N GLY A 317 19.99 -8.04 -6.68
CA GLY A 317 18.84 -7.16 -6.43
C GLY A 317 17.79 -7.69 -5.44
N GLN A 318 17.95 -8.90 -4.89
CA GLN A 318 17.04 -9.42 -3.86
C GLN A 318 17.26 -8.75 -2.51
N PHE A 319 16.17 -8.56 -1.77
CA PHE A 319 16.12 -8.01 -0.41
C PHE A 319 16.33 -9.06 0.69
N THR A 320 17.01 -10.16 0.38
CA THR A 320 17.26 -11.29 1.28
C THR A 320 18.66 -11.20 1.92
N MET A 321 19.04 -9.99 2.33
CA MET A 321 20.33 -9.70 2.95
C MET A 321 20.25 -9.93 4.46
N VAL A 322 21.10 -10.80 4.99
CA VAL A 322 21.19 -11.12 6.43
C VAL A 322 22.52 -10.62 6.99
N ARG A 323 22.50 -10.09 8.21
CA ARG A 323 23.70 -9.62 8.89
C ARG A 323 24.64 -10.78 9.23
N ASN A 324 25.90 -10.65 8.83
CA ASN A 324 26.98 -11.58 9.14
C ASN A 324 28.18 -10.79 9.67
N GLY A 325 28.16 -10.51 10.98
CA GLY A 325 29.13 -9.62 11.63
C GLY A 325 28.90 -8.15 11.29
N THR A 326 29.92 -7.47 10.77
CA THR A 326 29.84 -6.06 10.32
C THR A 326 29.33 -5.90 8.89
N CYS A 327 29.18 -6.99 8.15
CA CYS A 327 28.73 -6.97 6.76
C CYS A 327 27.41 -7.72 6.59
N LEU A 328 26.79 -7.50 5.43
CA LEU A 328 25.61 -8.20 4.98
C LEU A 328 25.99 -9.31 4.02
N LYS A 329 25.26 -10.42 4.08
CA LYS A 329 25.37 -11.55 3.16
C LYS A 329 24.02 -11.86 2.55
N CYS A 330 23.97 -11.96 1.22
CA CYS A 330 22.76 -12.37 0.51
C CYS A 330 22.55 -13.88 0.65
N THR A 331 21.38 -14.31 1.11
CA THR A 331 21.04 -15.75 1.15
C THR A 331 20.70 -16.32 -0.23
N SER A 332 20.36 -15.45 -1.20
CA SER A 332 19.97 -15.87 -2.55
C SER A 332 21.16 -16.08 -3.49
N CYS A 333 22.18 -15.20 -3.46
CA CYS A 333 23.35 -15.29 -4.35
C CYS A 333 24.70 -15.42 -3.63
N GLY A 334 24.72 -15.33 -2.28
CA GLY A 334 25.94 -15.44 -1.49
C GLY A 334 26.83 -14.19 -1.45
N GLY A 335 26.49 -13.12 -2.17
CA GLY A 335 27.27 -11.87 -2.19
C GLY A 335 27.33 -11.18 -0.84
N THR A 336 28.49 -10.60 -0.51
CA THR A 336 28.71 -9.86 0.75
C THR A 336 28.97 -8.36 0.49
N THR A 337 28.60 -7.50 1.43
CA THR A 337 28.82 -6.04 1.33
C THR A 337 30.23 -5.59 1.74
N GLY A 338 31.24 -6.47 1.60
CA GLY A 338 32.65 -6.08 1.81
C GLY A 338 33.39 -6.81 2.93
N CYS A 339 32.85 -7.91 3.47
CA CYS A 339 33.62 -8.82 4.31
C CYS A 339 33.95 -10.06 3.48
N SER A 340 35.26 -10.31 3.31
CA SER A 340 35.84 -11.46 2.62
C SER A 340 35.60 -12.76 3.38
#